data_AF-A0A8X8ZGW1-F1
#
_entry.id   AF-A0A8X8ZGW1-F1
#
_cell.length_a   1.000
_cell.length_b   1.000
_cell.length_c   1.000
_cell.angle_alpha   90.00
_cell.angle_beta   90.00
_cell.angle_gamma   90.00
#
_symmetry.space_group_name_H-M   'P 1'
#
loop_
_entity.id
_entity.type
_entity.pdbx_description
1 polymer ?
#
loop_
_entity_poly.entity_id
_entity_poly.type
_entity_poly.pdbx_seq_one_letter_code
_entity_poly.pdbx_strand_id
1 'polypeptide(L)'
;MGLFWALFESLSIVASVFVFGLLASIVFASFSRSRSHKCHVEAPPVFEDPNSLKSVSVPHISDLAEKYISLIIPAYNEEHRLPGALDETLNYLEERAAKDKAFTYEVIIVDDGSADGTKRVAFDFVKKYTVENVRLVLLGRNHGKGEAIRKGMLHSRGELLLMLDADGATKVSDLEKLENQIHAVAANEQKYGDSTSSGDVTLRISDVPIAAFGSRAHLEEKALASRKWYRNFLMKGFHLVVLLAAGPGIRDTQCGFKMFTRAAARKLFTNIRLKRWCFDVELVYLCKFFSIPMIEISVNWSEIPGSKVNLFSIPNMLWEMGLMSVGYRTGMWKIHS
;
A
#
# COMPACT_ATOMS: atom_id res chain seq x y z
N MET A 1 -3.22 37.31 -40.87
CA MET A 1 -3.33 35.85 -41.09
C MET A 1 -1.98 35.15 -40.95
N GLY A 2 -0.91 35.54 -41.67
CA GLY A 2 0.39 34.83 -41.61
C GLY A 2 1.10 34.80 -40.24
N LEU A 3 1.08 35.90 -39.47
CA LEU A 3 1.74 35.95 -38.16
C LEU A 3 1.10 35.01 -37.12
N PHE A 4 -0.23 34.90 -37.13
CA PHE A 4 -0.96 33.99 -36.24
C PHE A 4 -0.69 32.53 -36.57
N TRP A 5 -0.59 32.18 -37.86
CA TRP A 5 -0.25 30.84 -38.31
C TRP A 5 1.19 30.46 -37.93
N ALA A 6 2.15 31.36 -38.13
CA ALA A 6 3.54 31.14 -37.72
C ALA A 6 3.70 31.02 -36.18
N LEU A 7 2.94 31.80 -35.41
CA LEU A 7 2.89 31.65 -33.94
C LEU A 7 2.28 30.30 -33.53
N PHE A 8 1.22 29.87 -34.21
CA PHE A 8 0.61 28.57 -33.95
C PHE A 8 1.56 27.40 -34.28
N GLU A 9 2.23 27.44 -35.44
CA GLU A 9 3.22 26.43 -35.83
C GLU A 9 4.40 26.37 -34.86
N SER A 10 4.96 27.52 -34.49
CA SER A 10 6.07 27.57 -33.52
C SER A 10 5.64 27.04 -32.14
N LEU A 11 4.45 27.40 -31.64
CA LEU A 11 3.90 26.82 -30.41
C LEU A 11 3.67 25.31 -30.53
N SER A 12 3.19 24.83 -31.67
CA SER A 12 2.98 23.40 -31.93
C SER A 12 4.30 22.63 -31.93
N ILE A 13 5.34 23.14 -32.60
CA ILE A 13 6.69 22.54 -32.61
C ILE A 13 7.27 22.49 -31.19
N VAL A 14 7.19 23.59 -30.44
CA VAL A 14 7.67 23.64 -29.05
C VAL A 14 6.92 22.62 -28.18
N ALA A 15 5.60 22.53 -28.34
CA ALA A 15 4.79 21.54 -27.63
C ALA A 15 5.18 20.10 -28.01
N SER A 16 5.40 19.81 -29.29
CA SER A 16 5.85 18.50 -29.75
C SER A 16 7.22 18.14 -29.18
N VAL A 17 8.20 19.05 -29.25
CA VAL A 17 9.54 18.83 -28.68
C VAL A 17 9.45 18.55 -27.18
N PHE A 18 8.61 19.30 -26.45
CA PHE A 18 8.39 19.07 -25.03
C PHE A 18 7.77 17.69 -24.76
N VAL A 19 6.75 17.29 -25.53
CA VAL A 19 6.08 15.98 -25.39
C VAL A 19 7.06 14.84 -25.69
N PHE A 20 7.81 14.91 -26.79
CA PHE A 20 8.81 13.89 -27.14
C PHE A 20 9.94 13.84 -26.11
N GLY A 21 10.42 14.99 -25.63
CA GLY A 21 11.41 15.06 -24.56
C GLY A 21 10.91 14.42 -23.26
N LEU A 22 9.66 14.69 -22.89
CA LEU A 22 9.03 14.08 -21.72
C LEU A 22 8.91 12.56 -21.89
N LEU A 23 8.42 12.08 -23.04
CA LEU A 23 8.31 10.64 -23.32
C LEU A 23 9.68 9.95 -23.29
N ALA A 24 10.69 10.54 -23.93
CA ALA A 24 12.06 10.03 -23.91
C ALA A 24 12.61 9.97 -22.48
N SER A 25 12.34 11.00 -21.66
CA SER A 25 12.74 11.02 -20.25
C SER A 25 12.07 9.92 -19.42
N ILE A 26 10.79 9.65 -19.65
CA ILE A 26 10.04 8.57 -18.98
C ILE A 26 10.63 7.21 -19.38
N VAL A 27 10.87 6.99 -20.67
CA VAL A 27 11.49 5.75 -21.18
C VAL A 27 12.88 5.56 -20.58
N PHE A 28 13.73 6.58 -20.62
CA PHE A 28 15.08 6.53 -20.07
C PHE A 28 15.08 6.27 -18.55
N ALA A 29 14.22 6.96 -17.80
CA ALA A 29 14.11 6.77 -16.36
C ALA A 29 13.55 5.39 -16.00
N SER A 30 12.58 4.88 -16.78
CA SER A 30 12.03 3.54 -16.59
C SER A 30 13.07 2.45 -16.86
N PHE A 31 13.85 2.60 -17.93
CA PHE A 31 14.98 1.73 -18.26
C PHE A 31 16.08 1.77 -17.19
N SER A 32 16.44 2.98 -16.72
CA SER A 32 17.43 3.15 -15.66
C SER A 32 17.00 2.48 -14.35
N ARG A 33 15.71 2.56 -14.00
CA ARG A 33 15.15 1.85 -12.84
C ARG A 33 15.11 0.34 -13.01
N SER A 34 14.93 -0.17 -14.23
CA SER A 34 14.99 -1.60 -14.53
C SER A 34 16.38 -2.20 -14.25
N ARG A 35 17.46 -1.48 -14.63
CA ARG A 35 18.85 -1.95 -14.43
C ARG A 35 19.39 -1.72 -13.03
N SER A 36 18.78 -0.82 -12.26
CA SER A 36 19.17 -0.60 -10.87
C SER A 36 18.66 -1.75 -10.00
N HIS A 37 19.54 -2.70 -9.68
CA HIS A 37 19.28 -3.74 -8.67
C HIS A 37 18.92 -3.12 -7.30
N LYS A 38 19.37 -1.89 -7.03
CA LYS A 38 19.09 -1.09 -5.83
C LYS A 38 17.78 -0.30 -5.90
N CYS A 39 16.75 -0.86 -6.55
CA CYS A 39 15.46 -0.19 -6.60
C CYS A 39 14.85 -0.09 -5.21
N HIS A 40 15.17 -0.96 -4.25
CA HIS A 40 14.63 -0.91 -2.88
C HIS A 40 15.75 -0.84 -1.83
N VAL A 41 15.38 -0.59 -0.58
CA VAL A 41 16.32 -0.66 0.54
C VAL A 41 16.70 -2.12 0.76
N GLU A 42 17.94 -2.50 0.46
CA GLU A 42 18.40 -3.89 0.59
C GLU A 42 18.74 -4.28 2.04
N ALA A 43 19.02 -3.29 2.91
CA ALA A 43 19.34 -3.57 4.30
C ALA A 43 18.22 -4.40 4.95
N PRO A 44 18.55 -5.56 5.58
CA PRO A 44 17.56 -6.32 6.33
C PRO A 44 17.05 -5.43 7.47
N PRO A 45 15.74 -5.41 7.74
CA PRO A 45 15.25 -4.67 8.88
C PRO A 45 15.86 -5.27 10.15
N VAL A 46 16.25 -4.41 11.07
CA VAL A 46 16.69 -4.82 12.39
C VAL A 46 15.49 -4.65 13.32
N PHE A 47 15.07 -5.75 13.94
CA PHE A 47 14.13 -5.71 15.03
C PHE A 47 14.93 -5.74 16.33
N GLU A 48 14.86 -4.66 17.11
CA GLU A 48 15.53 -4.58 18.40
C GLU A 48 14.50 -4.80 19.51
N ASP A 49 14.85 -5.66 20.48
CA ASP A 49 14.07 -5.79 21.70
C ASP A 49 14.56 -4.73 22.72
N PRO A 50 13.73 -3.73 23.06
CA PRO A 50 14.13 -2.69 24.01
C PRO A 50 14.44 -3.24 25.40
N ASN A 51 13.96 -4.44 25.73
CA ASN A 51 14.07 -5.03 27.06
C ASN A 51 15.06 -6.21 27.10
N SER A 52 15.70 -6.57 25.98
CA SER A 52 16.54 -7.77 25.88
C SER A 52 17.74 -7.57 24.98
N LEU A 53 18.88 -8.14 25.37
CA LEU A 53 20.08 -8.23 24.53
C LEU A 53 19.99 -9.37 23.48
N LYS A 54 18.86 -10.07 23.40
CA LYS A 54 18.67 -11.17 22.43
C LYS A 54 18.36 -10.61 21.04
N SER A 55 18.98 -11.23 20.03
CA SER A 55 18.64 -10.97 18.63
C SER A 55 17.21 -11.45 18.33
N VAL A 56 16.39 -10.56 17.78
CA VAL A 56 15.01 -10.86 17.36
C VAL A 56 15.04 -11.42 15.94
N SER A 57 14.24 -12.47 15.68
CA SER A 57 14.14 -13.04 14.34
C SER A 57 13.60 -12.01 13.33
N VAL A 58 14.19 -12.02 12.13
CA VAL A 58 13.76 -11.22 10.99
C VAL A 58 12.96 -12.13 10.04
N PRO A 59 11.64 -12.25 10.23
CA PRO A 59 10.82 -13.11 9.37
C PRO A 59 10.76 -12.56 7.95
N HIS A 60 10.44 -13.42 7.00
CA HIS A 60 10.16 -13.06 5.62
C HIS A 60 8.77 -13.55 5.20
N ILE A 61 8.16 -12.87 4.24
CA ILE A 61 6.84 -13.21 3.68
C ILE A 61 6.78 -14.60 3.03
N SER A 62 7.95 -15.19 2.76
CA SER A 62 8.10 -16.56 2.24
C SER A 62 8.02 -17.62 3.33
N ASP A 63 8.23 -17.25 4.59
CA ASP A 63 8.11 -18.16 5.73
C ASP A 63 6.63 -18.43 6.02
N LEU A 64 6.37 -19.56 6.70
CA LEU A 64 5.03 -19.89 7.17
C LEU A 64 4.51 -18.81 8.13
N ALA A 65 3.20 -18.59 8.12
CA ALA A 65 2.59 -17.64 9.04
C ALA A 65 2.69 -18.14 10.49
N GLU A 66 3.06 -17.23 11.40
CA GLU A 66 3.10 -17.47 12.86
C GLU A 66 1.95 -16.75 13.57
N LYS A 67 1.37 -15.72 12.93
CA LYS A 67 0.28 -14.89 13.46
C LYS A 67 -0.93 -15.00 12.55
N TYR A 68 -2.11 -14.79 13.10
CA TYR A 68 -3.32 -14.68 12.30
C TYR A 68 -3.31 -13.41 11.45
N ILE A 69 -3.00 -12.26 12.05
CA ILE A 69 -2.95 -10.97 11.33
C ILE A 69 -1.71 -10.13 11.65
N SER A 70 -1.14 -9.48 10.64
CA SER A 70 -0.13 -8.43 10.80
C SER A 70 -0.69 -7.09 10.35
N LEU A 71 -0.58 -6.06 11.17
CA LEU A 71 -0.94 -4.69 10.84
C LEU A 71 0.32 -3.90 10.51
N ILE A 72 0.41 -3.35 9.30
CA ILE A 72 1.56 -2.59 8.82
C ILE A 72 1.19 -1.11 8.82
N ILE A 73 1.89 -0.33 9.66
CA ILE A 73 1.64 1.10 9.86
C ILE A 73 2.88 1.90 9.43
N PRO A 74 2.88 2.54 8.24
CA PRO A 74 3.95 3.43 7.84
C PRO A 74 3.87 4.76 8.58
N ALA A 75 4.98 5.22 9.14
CA ALA A 75 5.07 6.46 9.90
C ALA A 75 6.17 7.38 9.33
N TYR A 76 5.82 8.66 9.09
CA TYR A 76 6.77 9.71 8.73
C TYR A 76 6.34 11.06 9.31
N ASN A 77 7.06 11.50 10.33
CA ASN A 77 6.75 12.72 11.09
C ASN A 77 5.30 12.72 11.62
N GLU A 78 5.01 11.70 12.44
CA GLU A 78 3.71 11.36 13.02
C GLU A 78 3.68 11.42 14.56
N GLU A 79 4.64 12.11 15.20
CA GLU A 79 4.80 12.13 16.66
C GLU A 79 3.48 12.39 17.42
N HIS A 80 2.62 13.27 16.87
CA HIS A 80 1.36 13.65 17.50
C HIS A 80 0.15 12.79 17.11
N ARG A 81 0.19 12.12 15.95
CA ARG A 81 -0.95 11.35 15.41
C ARG A 81 -0.83 9.86 15.71
N LEU A 82 0.39 9.34 15.71
CA LEU A 82 0.69 7.94 15.93
C LEU A 82 0.19 7.40 17.28
N PRO A 83 0.34 8.10 18.43
CA PRO A 83 -0.10 7.54 19.72
C PRO A 83 -1.60 7.20 19.75
N GLY A 84 -2.46 8.14 19.34
CA GLY A 84 -3.90 7.93 19.37
C GLY A 84 -4.35 6.81 18.41
N ALA A 85 -3.75 6.75 17.22
CA ALA A 85 -4.02 5.69 16.25
C ALA A 85 -3.58 4.31 16.76
N LEU A 86 -2.42 4.22 17.41
CA LEU A 86 -1.91 2.97 17.98
C LEU A 86 -2.69 2.52 19.21
N ASP A 87 -3.05 3.44 20.12
CA ASP A 87 -3.87 3.10 21.28
C ASP A 87 -5.24 2.57 20.85
N GLU A 88 -5.93 3.22 19.89
CA GLU A 88 -7.20 2.70 19.33
C GLU A 88 -7.02 1.30 18.73
N THR A 89 -5.95 1.12 17.94
CA THR A 89 -5.65 -0.15 17.25
C THR A 89 -5.35 -1.27 18.24
N LEU A 90 -4.47 -1.04 19.21
CA LEU A 90 -4.02 -2.05 20.16
C LEU A 90 -5.13 -2.42 21.15
N ASN A 91 -5.92 -1.45 21.62
CA ASN A 91 -7.07 -1.74 22.47
C ASN A 91 -8.07 -2.68 21.76
N TYR A 92 -8.40 -2.40 20.50
CA TYR A 92 -9.27 -3.26 19.71
C TYR A 92 -8.68 -4.69 19.56
N LEU A 93 -7.38 -4.80 19.25
CA LEU A 93 -6.73 -6.09 19.04
C LEU A 93 -6.62 -6.92 20.34
N GLU A 94 -6.32 -6.29 21.47
CA GLU A 94 -6.30 -6.94 22.78
C GLU A 94 -7.69 -7.42 23.20
N GLU A 95 -8.72 -6.60 23.01
CA GLU A 95 -10.10 -7.00 23.26
C GLU A 95 -10.52 -8.21 22.41
N ARG A 96 -10.09 -8.24 21.14
CA ARG A 96 -10.38 -9.36 20.24
C ARG A 96 -9.61 -10.62 20.63
N ALA A 97 -8.32 -10.51 20.94
CA ALA A 97 -7.50 -11.63 21.42
C ALA A 97 -7.99 -12.19 22.77
N ALA A 98 -8.57 -11.35 23.63
CA ALA A 98 -9.18 -11.78 24.88
C ALA A 98 -10.47 -12.60 24.67
N LYS A 99 -11.22 -12.32 23.60
CA LYS A 99 -12.44 -13.04 23.23
C LYS A 99 -12.17 -14.33 22.48
N ASP A 100 -11.15 -14.35 21.63
CA ASP A 100 -10.77 -15.51 20.82
C ASP A 100 -9.27 -15.82 20.98
N LYS A 101 -8.96 -16.95 21.64
CA LYS A 101 -7.58 -17.39 21.87
C LYS A 101 -6.85 -17.81 20.59
N ALA A 102 -7.57 -18.12 19.51
CA ALA A 102 -6.96 -18.41 18.21
C ALA A 102 -6.51 -17.13 17.49
N PHE A 103 -7.09 -15.98 17.85
CA PHE A 103 -6.74 -14.70 17.28
C PHE A 103 -5.39 -14.20 17.83
N THR A 104 -4.36 -14.29 16.99
CA THR A 104 -3.02 -13.76 17.28
C THR A 104 -2.69 -12.63 16.32
N TYR A 105 -2.05 -11.58 16.82
CA TYR A 105 -1.76 -10.41 16.01
C TYR A 105 -0.31 -9.96 16.19
N GLU A 106 0.12 -9.12 15.25
CA GLU A 106 1.25 -8.23 15.44
C GLU A 106 0.99 -6.88 14.76
N VAL A 107 1.65 -5.83 15.26
CA VAL A 107 1.66 -4.50 14.68
C VAL A 107 3.11 -4.16 14.33
N ILE A 108 3.35 -3.85 13.06
CA ILE A 108 4.65 -3.47 12.52
C ILE A 108 4.60 -1.99 12.18
N ILE A 109 5.26 -1.18 12.99
CA ILE A 109 5.44 0.24 12.76
C ILE A 109 6.69 0.40 11.88
N VAL A 110 6.57 1.09 10.75
CA VAL A 110 7.70 1.33 9.84
C VAL A 110 7.99 2.82 9.79
N ASP A 111 9.04 3.25 10.49
CA ASP A 111 9.53 4.63 10.45
C ASP A 111 10.32 4.87 9.16
N ASP A 112 9.76 5.71 8.28
CA ASP A 112 10.35 6.12 7.01
C ASP A 112 11.35 7.29 7.20
N GLY A 113 12.21 7.18 8.22
CA GLY A 113 13.24 8.16 8.54
C GLY A 113 12.70 9.48 9.05
N SER A 114 11.85 9.45 10.09
CA SER A 114 11.30 10.67 10.70
C SER A 114 12.38 11.54 11.33
N ALA A 115 12.12 12.85 11.31
CA ALA A 115 12.96 13.90 11.91
C ALA A 115 12.41 14.42 13.25
N ASP A 116 11.16 14.09 13.59
CA ASP A 116 10.52 14.41 14.87
C ASP A 116 10.64 13.23 15.87
N GLY A 117 9.88 13.27 16.97
CA GLY A 117 9.87 12.23 18.00
C GLY A 117 9.16 10.92 17.64
N THR A 118 8.74 10.70 16.39
CA THR A 118 8.01 9.48 15.95
C THR A 118 8.72 8.19 16.37
N LYS A 119 10.05 8.13 16.23
CA LYS A 119 10.84 6.94 16.59
C LYS A 119 10.74 6.60 18.08
N ARG A 120 10.81 7.62 18.93
CA ARG A 120 10.69 7.49 20.39
C ARG A 120 9.32 6.96 20.77
N VAL A 121 8.27 7.58 20.21
CA VAL A 121 6.88 7.14 20.42
C VAL A 121 6.72 5.68 20.03
N ALA A 122 7.14 5.28 18.82
CA ALA A 122 7.01 3.91 18.37
C ALA A 122 7.77 2.91 19.28
N PHE A 123 8.95 3.29 19.77
CA PHE A 123 9.75 2.49 20.69
C PHE A 123 9.06 2.29 22.05
N ASP A 124 8.38 3.32 22.57
CA ASP A 124 7.59 3.22 23.81
C ASP A 124 6.47 2.18 23.68
N PHE A 125 5.83 2.08 22.51
CA PHE A 125 4.84 1.04 22.22
C PHE A 125 5.46 -0.36 22.16
N VAL A 126 6.62 -0.53 21.52
CA VAL A 126 7.34 -1.83 21.53
C VAL A 126 7.66 -2.25 22.96
N LYS A 127 8.09 -1.32 23.82
CA LYS A 127 8.38 -1.60 25.22
C LYS A 127 7.14 -2.01 26.01
N LYS A 128 6.00 -1.36 25.75
CA LYS A 128 4.71 -1.60 26.44
C LYS A 128 4.10 -2.95 26.06
N TYR A 129 4.12 -3.33 24.78
CA TYR A 129 3.41 -4.51 24.26
C TYR A 129 4.33 -5.68 23.87
N THR A 130 5.65 -5.54 24.07
CA THR A 130 6.71 -6.49 23.71
C THR A 130 6.91 -6.66 22.19
N VAL A 131 8.12 -7.11 21.81
CA VAL A 131 8.48 -7.41 20.40
C VAL A 131 7.67 -8.53 19.76
N GLU A 132 6.90 -9.26 20.57
CA GLU A 132 6.04 -10.33 20.08
C GLU A 132 4.76 -9.80 19.43
N ASN A 133 4.22 -8.70 19.94
CA ASN A 133 2.99 -8.09 19.43
C ASN A 133 3.23 -6.74 18.72
N VAL A 134 4.28 -6.00 19.07
CA VAL A 134 4.60 -4.71 18.42
C VAL A 134 6.06 -4.68 18.03
N ARG A 135 6.33 -4.37 16.76
CA ARG A 135 7.66 -4.32 16.16
C ARG A 135 7.89 -2.98 15.48
N LEU A 136 9.13 -2.51 15.51
CA LEU A 136 9.55 -1.27 14.86
C LEU A 136 10.61 -1.58 13.80
N VAL A 137 10.40 -1.07 12.59
CA VAL A 137 11.38 -1.06 11.49
C VAL A 137 11.81 0.36 11.23
N LEU A 138 13.12 0.61 11.28
CA LEU A 138 13.72 1.91 10.97
C LEU A 138 14.34 1.87 9.56
N LEU A 139 13.87 2.72 8.65
CA LEU A 139 14.47 2.84 7.31
C LEU A 139 15.69 3.80 7.27
N GLY A 140 15.91 4.57 8.34
CA GLY A 140 17.03 5.49 8.50
C GLY A 140 16.91 6.81 7.73
N ARG A 141 16.25 6.81 6.56
CA ARG A 141 15.91 8.02 5.78
C ARG A 141 14.58 7.86 5.06
N ASN A 142 13.99 8.98 4.63
CA ASN A 142 12.75 8.96 3.86
C ASN A 142 12.95 8.37 2.46
N HIS A 143 12.28 7.27 2.20
CA HIS A 143 12.20 6.58 0.92
C HIS A 143 10.82 6.73 0.26
N GLY A 144 9.78 6.93 1.07
CA GLY A 144 8.40 7.05 0.66
C GLY A 144 7.51 5.96 1.24
N LYS A 145 6.22 6.28 1.37
CA LYS A 145 5.18 5.42 1.94
C LYS A 145 5.15 4.00 1.35
N GLY A 146 5.24 3.88 0.03
CA GLY A 146 5.28 2.58 -0.66
C GLY A 146 6.48 1.71 -0.26
N GLU A 147 7.67 2.31 -0.04
CA GLU A 147 8.83 1.55 0.47
C GLU A 147 8.62 1.08 1.91
N ALA A 148 8.08 1.95 2.78
CA ALA A 148 7.79 1.63 4.16
C ALA A 148 6.79 0.47 4.26
N ILE A 149 5.69 0.54 3.51
CA ILE A 149 4.70 -0.54 3.47
C ILE A 149 5.30 -1.81 2.89
N ARG A 150 6.03 -1.72 1.78
CA ARG A 150 6.71 -2.89 1.17
C ARG A 150 7.59 -3.59 2.20
N LYS A 151 8.42 -2.85 2.95
CA LYS A 151 9.27 -3.41 4.00
C LYS A 151 8.47 -4.07 5.12
N GLY A 152 7.43 -3.41 5.62
CA GLY A 152 6.57 -4.00 6.65
C GLY A 152 5.87 -5.28 6.17
N MET A 153 5.36 -5.28 4.94
CA MET A 153 4.68 -6.42 4.34
C MET A 153 5.62 -7.62 4.15
N LEU A 154 6.83 -7.38 3.61
CA LEU A 154 7.82 -8.43 3.36
C LEU A 154 8.38 -9.07 4.63
N HIS A 155 8.29 -8.39 5.78
CA HIS A 155 8.83 -8.85 7.06
C HIS A 155 7.74 -9.07 8.12
N SER A 156 6.57 -9.50 7.66
CA SER A 156 5.41 -9.82 8.48
C SER A 156 5.22 -11.32 8.66
N ARG A 157 4.55 -11.70 9.76
CA ARG A 157 4.28 -13.08 10.20
C ARG A 157 2.82 -13.51 10.04
N GLY A 158 1.93 -12.61 9.60
CA GLY A 158 0.50 -12.82 9.51
C GLY A 158 0.05 -13.70 8.34
N GLU A 159 -1.04 -14.44 8.53
CA GLU A 159 -1.82 -15.05 7.43
C GLU A 159 -2.55 -13.97 6.62
N LEU A 160 -3.09 -12.98 7.32
CA LEU A 160 -3.65 -11.75 6.77
C LEU A 160 -2.73 -10.58 7.08
N LEU A 161 -2.56 -9.68 6.12
CA LEU A 161 -1.73 -8.50 6.24
C LEU A 161 -2.59 -7.27 5.96
N LEU A 162 -2.77 -6.43 6.97
CA LEU A 162 -3.54 -5.19 6.86
C LEU A 162 -2.60 -3.99 6.84
N MET A 163 -2.71 -3.18 5.80
CA MET A 163 -2.13 -1.83 5.78
C MET A 163 -3.10 -0.86 6.46
N LEU A 164 -2.57 -0.02 7.35
CA LEU A 164 -3.32 1.02 8.06
C LEU A 164 -2.48 2.31 8.15
N ASP A 165 -3.10 3.47 7.93
CA ASP A 165 -2.41 4.76 8.06
C ASP A 165 -2.16 5.13 9.52
N ALA A 166 -1.01 5.76 9.79
CA ALA A 166 -0.58 6.18 11.13
C ALA A 166 -1.41 7.31 11.77
N ASP A 167 -2.37 7.88 11.03
CA ASP A 167 -3.15 9.03 11.49
C ASP A 167 -4.51 8.68 12.08
N GLY A 168 -4.89 7.40 12.07
CA GLY A 168 -6.18 6.95 12.61
C GLY A 168 -7.39 7.41 11.79
N ALA A 169 -7.18 7.82 10.53
CA ALA A 169 -8.28 8.31 9.70
C ALA A 169 -9.31 7.22 9.39
N THR A 170 -8.90 5.96 9.27
CA THR A 170 -9.80 4.81 9.12
C THR A 170 -9.96 4.09 10.45
N LYS A 171 -11.19 3.70 10.79
CA LYS A 171 -11.48 2.94 12.01
C LYS A 171 -10.98 1.50 11.92
N VAL A 172 -10.20 1.08 12.90
CA VAL A 172 -9.62 -0.27 12.96
C VAL A 172 -10.69 -1.36 12.96
N SER A 173 -11.85 -1.10 13.59
CA SER A 173 -12.98 -2.04 13.65
C SER A 173 -13.53 -2.46 12.29
N ASP A 174 -13.29 -1.68 11.23
CA ASP A 174 -13.68 -2.07 9.87
C ASP A 174 -12.81 -3.20 9.29
N LEU A 175 -11.76 -3.64 9.99
CA LEU A 175 -10.93 -4.76 9.56
C LEU A 175 -11.75 -6.04 9.41
N GLU A 176 -12.75 -6.25 10.27
CA GLU A 176 -13.68 -7.38 10.18
C GLU A 176 -14.46 -7.39 8.87
N LYS A 177 -14.78 -6.21 8.31
CA LYS A 177 -15.48 -6.13 7.03
C LYS A 177 -14.61 -6.67 5.89
N LEU A 178 -13.33 -6.30 5.86
CA LEU A 178 -12.37 -6.77 4.84
C LEU A 178 -12.10 -8.26 5.02
N GLU A 179 -11.86 -8.69 6.27
CA GLU A 179 -11.63 -10.07 6.65
C GLU A 179 -12.78 -10.99 6.24
N ASN A 180 -14.03 -10.62 6.57
CA ASN A 180 -15.21 -11.41 6.23
C ASN A 180 -15.39 -11.57 4.71
N GLN A 181 -15.07 -10.53 3.93
CA GLN A 181 -15.13 -10.61 2.46
C GLN A 181 -14.03 -11.50 1.88
N ILE A 182 -12.81 -11.46 2.43
CA ILE A 182 -11.72 -12.36 2.04
C ILE A 182 -12.12 -13.82 2.30
N HIS A 183 -12.64 -14.13 3.48
CA HIS A 183 -13.10 -15.48 3.81
C HIS A 183 -14.25 -15.94 2.90
N ALA A 184 -15.21 -15.06 2.60
CA ALA A 184 -16.30 -15.39 1.70
C ALA A 184 -15.82 -15.71 0.27
N VAL A 185 -14.85 -14.96 -0.25
CA VAL A 185 -14.26 -15.23 -1.57
C VAL A 185 -13.45 -16.52 -1.57
N ALA A 186 -12.62 -16.75 -0.54
CA ALA A 186 -11.83 -17.97 -0.42
C ALA A 186 -12.72 -19.24 -0.34
N ALA A 187 -13.82 -19.17 0.42
CA ALA A 187 -14.78 -20.28 0.52
C ALA A 187 -15.46 -20.60 -0.83
N ASN A 188 -15.68 -19.60 -1.68
CA ASN A 188 -16.24 -19.80 -3.02
C ASN A 188 -15.23 -20.44 -3.97
N GLU A 189 -13.94 -20.07 -3.89
CA GLU A 189 -12.89 -20.70 -4.69
C GLU A 189 -12.68 -22.17 -4.32
N GLN A 190 -12.71 -22.50 -3.02
CA GLN A 190 -12.60 -23.89 -2.56
C GLN A 190 -13.72 -24.79 -3.11
N LYS A 191 -14.98 -24.31 -3.08
CA LYS A 191 -16.13 -25.05 -3.63
C LYS A 191 -15.98 -25.37 -5.13
N TYR A 192 -15.30 -24.51 -5.88
CA TYR A 192 -15.08 -24.71 -7.31
C TYR A 192 -13.92 -25.69 -7.57
N GLY A 193 -12.85 -25.64 -6.77
CA GLY A 193 -11.70 -26.54 -6.89
C GLY A 193 -11.98 -28.01 -6.50
N ASP A 194 -12.83 -28.23 -5.50
CA ASP A 194 -13.17 -29.57 -5.00
C ASP A 194 -13.99 -30.41 -6.00
N SER A 195 -14.54 -29.77 -7.05
CA SER A 195 -15.24 -30.48 -8.14
C SER A 195 -14.28 -31.19 -9.11
N THR A 196 -12.96 -31.00 -9.00
CA THR A 196 -11.97 -31.56 -9.95
C THR A 196 -10.79 -32.31 -9.32
N SER A 197 -10.63 -32.33 -7.99
CA SER A 197 -9.45 -32.94 -7.36
C SER A 197 -9.81 -33.66 -6.06
N SER A 198 -9.90 -34.99 -6.11
CA SER A 198 -9.98 -35.86 -4.93
C SER A 198 -8.63 -35.85 -4.19
N GLY A 199 -8.45 -34.95 -3.22
CA GLY A 199 -7.22 -34.87 -2.44
C GLY A 199 -7.37 -33.98 -1.20
N ASP A 200 -7.15 -34.59 -0.04
CA ASP A 200 -7.27 -34.07 1.32
C ASP A 200 -6.25 -32.94 1.64
N VAL A 201 -6.33 -31.81 0.94
CA VAL A 201 -5.55 -30.59 1.24
C VAL A 201 -6.52 -29.51 1.68
N THR A 202 -6.60 -29.29 3.00
CA THR A 202 -7.27 -28.11 3.56
C THR A 202 -6.49 -26.87 3.17
N LEU A 203 -6.91 -26.21 2.08
CA LEU A 203 -6.34 -24.95 1.61
C LEU A 203 -6.41 -23.90 2.75
N ARG A 204 -5.26 -23.42 3.22
CA ARG A 204 -5.21 -22.34 4.21
C ARG A 204 -5.53 -21.02 3.53
N ILE A 205 -6.18 -20.10 4.25
CA ILE A 205 -6.49 -18.76 3.74
C ILE A 205 -5.23 -18.01 3.30
N SER A 206 -4.10 -18.28 3.96
CA SER A 206 -2.80 -17.70 3.64
C SER A 206 -2.22 -18.13 2.29
N ASP A 207 -2.69 -19.25 1.72
CA ASP A 207 -2.21 -19.78 0.43
C ASP A 207 -3.04 -19.30 -0.77
N VAL A 208 -4.26 -18.80 -0.53
CA VAL A 208 -5.16 -18.30 -1.57
C VAL A 208 -4.92 -16.80 -1.78
N PRO A 209 -4.48 -16.36 -2.97
CA PRO A 209 -4.14 -14.96 -3.18
C PRO A 209 -5.40 -14.11 -3.41
N ILE A 210 -5.80 -13.35 -2.39
CA ILE A 210 -6.92 -12.37 -2.42
C ILE A 210 -6.45 -11.02 -1.87
N ALA A 211 -6.98 -9.92 -2.44
CA ALA A 211 -6.77 -8.56 -1.97
C ALA A 211 -8.11 -7.82 -1.72
N ALA A 212 -8.24 -7.16 -0.58
CA ALA A 212 -9.40 -6.35 -0.21
C ALA A 212 -8.98 -4.88 0.01
N PHE A 213 -9.70 -3.97 -0.62
CA PHE A 213 -9.45 -2.54 -0.63
C PHE A 213 -10.57 -1.82 0.12
N GLY A 214 -10.23 -1.11 1.18
CA GLY A 214 -11.12 -0.14 1.79
C GLY A 214 -11.42 1.00 0.82
N SER A 215 -12.62 1.57 0.92
CA SER A 215 -13.09 2.61 0.01
C SER A 215 -13.84 3.71 0.74
N ARG A 216 -13.48 4.95 0.40
CA ARG A 216 -14.14 6.18 0.84
C ARG A 216 -15.07 6.73 -0.23
N ALA A 217 -15.26 6.02 -1.34
CA ALA A 217 -16.06 6.51 -2.48
C ALA A 217 -17.50 6.90 -2.08
N HIS A 218 -18.08 6.22 -1.09
CA HIS A 218 -19.40 6.55 -0.55
C HIS A 218 -19.44 7.89 0.23
N LEU A 219 -18.30 8.39 0.71
CA LEU A 219 -18.17 9.71 1.34
C LEU A 219 -17.90 10.81 0.30
N GLU A 220 -17.35 10.43 -0.85
CA GLU A 220 -17.02 11.34 -1.95
C GLU A 220 -18.28 12.07 -2.44
N GLU A 221 -19.41 11.38 -2.57
CA GLU A 221 -20.68 11.99 -3.00
C GLU A 221 -21.12 13.14 -2.11
N LYS A 222 -20.99 12.98 -0.78
CA LYS A 222 -21.31 14.04 0.20
C LYS A 222 -20.31 15.21 0.13
N ALA A 223 -19.04 14.92 -0.16
CA ALA A 223 -17.99 15.94 -0.27
C ALA A 223 -18.01 16.69 -1.61
N LEU A 224 -18.46 16.06 -2.69
CA LEU A 224 -18.55 16.67 -4.03
C LEU A 224 -19.55 17.82 -4.08
N ALA A 225 -20.58 17.78 -3.24
CA ALA A 225 -21.61 18.82 -3.15
C ALA A 225 -21.09 20.15 -2.56
N SER A 226 -20.00 20.14 -1.80
CA SER A 226 -19.46 21.32 -1.10
C SER A 226 -18.12 21.84 -1.65
N ARG A 227 -17.49 21.12 -2.60
CA ARG A 227 -16.13 21.42 -3.09
C ARG A 227 -16.12 22.34 -4.31
N LYS A 228 -15.04 23.14 -4.45
CA LYS A 228 -14.80 23.99 -5.63
C LYS A 228 -14.67 23.15 -6.91
N TRP A 229 -15.29 23.60 -7.99
CA TRP A 229 -15.41 22.86 -9.27
C TRP A 229 -14.08 22.36 -9.85
N TYR A 230 -13.00 23.15 -9.75
CA TYR A 230 -11.69 22.77 -10.29
C TYR A 230 -11.08 21.56 -9.57
N ARG A 231 -11.40 21.34 -8.28
CA ARG A 231 -10.94 20.15 -7.56
C ARG A 231 -11.63 18.90 -8.11
N ASN A 232 -12.90 19.01 -8.48
CA ASN A 232 -13.65 17.91 -9.10
C ASN A 232 -13.11 17.59 -10.50
N PHE A 233 -12.73 18.61 -11.28
CA PHE A 233 -12.08 18.42 -12.58
C PHE A 233 -10.72 17.70 -12.43
N LEU A 234 -9.86 18.18 -11.53
CA LEU A 234 -8.55 17.56 -11.28
C LEU A 234 -8.66 16.12 -10.78
N MET A 235 -9.62 15.84 -9.90
CA MET A 235 -9.90 14.49 -9.40
C MET A 235 -10.37 13.55 -10.51
N LYS A 236 -11.32 13.98 -11.35
CA LYS A 236 -11.77 13.20 -12.51
C LYS A 236 -10.63 12.95 -13.50
N GLY A 237 -9.77 13.95 -13.73
CA GLY A 237 -8.57 13.80 -14.53
C GLY A 237 -7.60 12.77 -13.94
N PHE A 238 -7.36 12.81 -12.63
CA PHE A 238 -6.55 11.81 -11.95
C PHE A 238 -7.13 10.39 -12.06
N HIS A 239 -8.45 10.23 -11.86
CA HIS A 239 -9.13 8.95 -12.05
C HIS A 239 -8.97 8.41 -13.48
N LEU A 240 -9.06 9.28 -14.50
CA LEU A 240 -8.81 8.89 -15.88
C LEU A 240 -7.37 8.40 -16.07
N VAL A 241 -6.37 9.08 -15.49
CA VAL A 241 -4.96 8.64 -15.58
C VAL A 241 -4.75 7.30 -14.88
N VAL A 242 -5.34 7.10 -13.70
CA VAL A 242 -5.31 5.80 -12.99
C VAL A 242 -5.94 4.70 -13.83
N LEU A 243 -7.11 4.95 -14.43
CA LEU A 243 -7.78 4.03 -15.33
C LEU A 243 -6.91 3.69 -16.55
N LEU A 244 -6.26 4.68 -17.14
CA LEU A 244 -5.37 4.47 -18.27
C LEU A 244 -4.10 3.72 -17.87
N ALA A 245 -3.60 3.87 -16.65
CA ALA A 245 -2.37 3.24 -16.18
C ALA A 245 -2.58 1.80 -15.70
N ALA A 246 -3.53 1.58 -14.79
CA ALA A 246 -3.79 0.30 -14.12
C ALA A 246 -5.06 -0.43 -14.63
N GLY A 247 -5.92 0.24 -15.41
CA GLY A 247 -7.20 -0.30 -15.88
C GLY A 247 -8.34 -0.23 -14.83
N PRO A 248 -9.55 -0.71 -15.15
CA PRO A 248 -10.73 -0.64 -14.27
C PRO A 248 -10.69 -1.67 -13.13
N GLY A 249 -11.30 -1.40 -11.98
CA GLY A 249 -11.42 -2.42 -10.92
C GLY A 249 -11.74 -1.84 -9.56
N ILE A 250 -10.82 -1.06 -9.01
CA ILE A 250 -10.96 -0.38 -7.72
C ILE A 250 -11.20 1.11 -7.95
N ARG A 251 -12.26 1.67 -7.34
CA ARG A 251 -12.60 3.10 -7.46
C ARG A 251 -11.70 3.94 -6.56
N ASP A 252 -11.59 3.60 -5.27
CA ASP A 252 -10.71 4.31 -4.32
C ASP A 252 -9.37 3.58 -4.11
N THR A 253 -8.47 3.71 -5.08
CA THR A 253 -7.12 3.10 -4.97
C THR A 253 -6.30 3.71 -3.84
N GLN A 254 -6.57 4.95 -3.44
CA GLN A 254 -5.73 5.73 -2.51
C GLN A 254 -6.16 5.60 -1.04
N CYS A 255 -7.11 4.71 -0.71
CA CYS A 255 -7.47 4.46 0.68
C CYS A 255 -6.33 3.76 1.42
N GLY A 256 -5.91 4.26 2.57
CA GLY A 256 -4.84 3.68 3.38
C GLY A 256 -5.17 2.34 4.06
N PHE A 257 -6.38 1.81 3.85
CA PHE A 257 -6.90 0.62 4.53
C PHE A 257 -7.05 -0.53 3.53
N LYS A 258 -6.11 -1.46 3.51
CA LYS A 258 -6.08 -2.56 2.52
C LYS A 258 -5.59 -3.84 3.15
N MET A 259 -6.30 -4.94 2.93
CA MET A 259 -5.96 -6.25 3.49
C MET A 259 -5.57 -7.22 2.37
N PHE A 260 -4.51 -7.98 2.60
CA PHE A 260 -3.98 -8.96 1.68
C PHE A 260 -3.82 -10.28 2.39
N THR A 261 -4.16 -11.37 1.72
CA THR A 261 -3.68 -12.71 2.11
C THR A 261 -2.16 -12.80 1.96
N ARG A 262 -1.51 -13.68 2.72
CA ARG A 262 -0.06 -13.88 2.66
C ARG A 262 0.43 -14.22 1.24
N ALA A 263 -0.28 -15.08 0.51
CA ALA A 263 0.03 -15.42 -0.87
C ALA A 263 -0.06 -14.20 -1.82
N ALA A 264 -1.10 -13.37 -1.68
CA ALA A 264 -1.20 -12.14 -2.46
C ALA A 264 -0.06 -11.17 -2.11
N ALA A 265 0.17 -10.92 -0.82
CA ALA A 265 1.23 -10.02 -0.37
C ALA A 265 2.61 -10.45 -0.88
N ARG A 266 2.91 -11.76 -0.85
CA ARG A 266 4.16 -12.32 -1.38
C ARG A 266 4.37 -11.97 -2.85
N LYS A 267 3.35 -12.12 -3.70
CA LYS A 267 3.43 -11.77 -5.13
C LYS A 267 3.50 -10.26 -5.36
N LEU A 268 2.70 -9.49 -4.63
CA LEU A 268 2.55 -8.05 -4.86
C LEU A 268 3.78 -7.27 -4.37
N PHE A 269 4.16 -7.44 -3.11
CA PHE A 269 5.19 -6.60 -2.48
C PHE A 269 6.63 -7.02 -2.84
N THR A 270 6.83 -8.21 -3.40
CA THR A 270 8.12 -8.56 -4.03
C THR A 270 8.31 -7.85 -5.36
N ASN A 271 7.21 -7.55 -6.08
CA ASN A 271 7.22 -6.99 -7.43
C ASN A 271 6.96 -5.47 -7.50
N ILE A 272 6.43 -4.86 -6.44
CA ILE A 272 6.19 -3.42 -6.39
C ILE A 272 7.50 -2.64 -6.54
N ARG A 273 7.49 -1.54 -7.32
CA ARG A 273 8.68 -0.73 -7.63
C ARG A 273 8.52 0.74 -7.27
N LEU A 274 7.30 1.25 -7.26
CA LEU A 274 6.99 2.61 -6.85
C LEU A 274 7.12 2.73 -5.33
N LYS A 275 7.80 3.79 -4.88
CA LYS A 275 8.10 4.00 -3.47
C LYS A 275 7.20 4.99 -2.78
N ARG A 276 6.49 5.83 -3.53
CA ARG A 276 5.77 6.98 -2.96
C ARG A 276 4.28 6.73 -2.97
N TRP A 277 3.48 7.64 -3.54
CA TRP A 277 2.02 7.65 -3.41
C TRP A 277 1.33 6.74 -4.43
N CYS A 278 1.95 6.53 -5.59
CA CYS A 278 1.33 5.73 -6.67
C CYS A 278 1.54 4.22 -6.53
N PHE A 279 2.20 3.74 -5.48
CA PHE A 279 2.36 2.31 -5.20
C PHE A 279 1.02 1.58 -5.12
N ASP A 280 -0.03 2.24 -4.62
CA ASP A 280 -1.38 1.68 -4.57
C ASP A 280 -1.97 1.39 -5.96
N VAL A 281 -1.67 2.24 -6.94
CA VAL A 281 -2.10 2.06 -8.33
C VAL A 281 -1.33 0.91 -8.96
N GLU A 282 -0.04 0.76 -8.61
CA GLU A 282 0.78 -0.36 -9.02
C GLU A 282 0.28 -1.69 -8.42
N LEU A 283 -0.19 -1.70 -7.18
CA LEU A 283 -0.82 -2.89 -6.58
C LEU A 283 -2.02 -3.35 -7.40
N VAL A 284 -2.90 -2.44 -7.84
CA VAL A 284 -4.04 -2.79 -8.70
C VAL A 284 -3.59 -3.37 -10.04
N TYR A 285 -2.54 -2.80 -10.64
CA TYR A 285 -1.95 -3.34 -11.87
C TYR A 285 -1.41 -4.76 -11.66
N LEU A 286 -0.65 -5.00 -10.59
CA LEU A 286 -0.06 -6.29 -10.28
C LEU A 286 -1.11 -7.34 -9.89
N CYS A 287 -2.15 -6.96 -9.15
CA CYS A 287 -3.27 -7.87 -8.85
C CYS A 287 -3.88 -8.42 -10.15
N LYS A 288 -4.10 -7.57 -11.15
CA LYS A 288 -4.61 -8.02 -12.45
C LYS A 288 -3.63 -8.91 -13.20
N PHE A 289 -2.35 -8.52 -13.21
CA PHE A 289 -1.32 -9.31 -13.86
C PHE A 289 -1.29 -10.75 -13.31
N PHE A 290 -1.41 -10.90 -11.99
CA PHE A 290 -1.46 -12.19 -11.32
C PHE A 290 -2.85 -12.82 -11.21
N SER A 291 -3.89 -12.16 -11.76
CA SER A 291 -5.30 -12.59 -11.64
C SER A 291 -5.76 -12.79 -10.19
N ILE A 292 -5.27 -11.95 -9.28
CA ILE A 292 -5.65 -11.90 -7.87
C ILE A 292 -7.02 -11.21 -7.76
N PRO A 293 -8.05 -11.85 -7.18
CA PRO A 293 -9.34 -11.22 -6.91
C PRO A 293 -9.17 -9.97 -6.04
N MET A 294 -9.81 -8.89 -6.47
CA MET A 294 -9.84 -7.62 -5.75
C MET A 294 -11.26 -7.29 -5.32
N ILE A 295 -11.44 -6.99 -4.04
CA ILE A 295 -12.73 -6.63 -3.45
C ILE A 295 -12.66 -5.18 -2.98
N GLU A 296 -13.70 -4.38 -3.23
CA GLU A 296 -13.79 -3.01 -2.71
C GLU A 296 -14.87 -2.92 -1.62
N ILE A 297 -14.51 -2.43 -0.43
CA ILE A 297 -15.38 -2.40 0.76
C ILE A 297 -15.45 -0.98 1.32
N SER A 298 -16.67 -0.50 1.60
CA SER A 298 -16.86 0.81 2.26
C SER A 298 -16.37 0.81 3.71
N VAL A 299 -15.52 1.78 4.04
CA VAL A 299 -14.95 1.94 5.40
C VAL A 299 -15.26 3.31 5.99
N ASN A 300 -15.44 3.36 7.30
CA ASN A 300 -15.58 4.57 8.09
C ASN A 300 -14.27 5.33 8.09
N TRP A 301 -14.32 6.53 7.52
CA TRP A 301 -13.15 7.39 7.38
C TRP A 301 -13.49 8.81 7.84
N SER A 302 -12.58 9.41 8.61
CA SER A 302 -12.66 10.79 9.07
C SER A 302 -11.48 11.62 8.59
N GLU A 303 -11.71 12.88 8.27
CA GLU A 303 -10.64 13.79 7.86
C GLU A 303 -9.79 14.19 9.06
N ILE A 304 -8.52 13.81 9.03
CA ILE A 304 -7.52 14.18 10.02
C ILE A 304 -6.68 15.33 9.46
N PRO A 305 -6.54 16.46 10.17
CA PRO A 305 -5.72 17.58 9.71
C PRO A 305 -4.24 17.18 9.61
N GLY A 306 -3.49 17.86 8.74
CA GLY A 306 -2.04 17.64 8.58
C GLY A 306 -1.65 16.66 7.47
N SER A 307 -2.51 16.44 6.46
CA SER A 307 -2.20 15.60 5.30
C SER A 307 -0.89 16.00 4.62
N LYS A 308 -0.03 15.01 4.36
CA LYS A 308 1.24 15.19 3.66
C LYS A 308 1.09 15.24 2.13
N VAL A 309 -0.10 14.92 1.61
CA VAL A 309 -0.42 14.98 0.17
C VAL A 309 -0.93 16.39 -0.17
N ASN A 310 -0.19 17.10 -1.02
CA ASN A 310 -0.52 18.46 -1.45
C ASN A 310 -0.56 18.58 -2.99
N LEU A 311 -1.00 19.73 -3.53
CA LEU A 311 -1.09 19.94 -4.98
C LEU A 311 0.27 19.81 -5.69
N PHE A 312 1.39 20.10 -5.01
CA PHE A 312 2.74 19.92 -5.55
C PHE A 312 3.16 18.44 -5.65
N SER A 313 2.39 17.53 -5.07
CA SER A 313 2.60 16.08 -5.20
C SER A 313 2.07 15.53 -6.53
N ILE A 314 1.13 16.23 -7.18
CA ILE A 314 0.46 15.76 -8.41
C ILE A 314 1.45 15.50 -9.57
N PRO A 315 2.40 16.39 -9.90
CA PRO A 315 3.36 16.12 -10.98
C PRO A 315 4.19 14.87 -10.74
N ASN A 316 4.61 14.64 -9.49
CA ASN A 316 5.36 13.43 -9.13
C ASN A 316 4.51 12.17 -9.27
N MET A 317 3.22 12.23 -8.91
CA MET A 317 2.29 11.11 -9.09
C MET A 317 2.06 10.80 -10.57
N LEU A 318 1.84 11.82 -11.41
CA LEU A 318 1.71 11.66 -12.86
C LEU A 318 2.97 11.04 -13.47
N TRP A 319 4.15 11.49 -13.03
CA TRP A 319 5.42 10.92 -13.41
C TRP A 319 5.56 9.45 -13.00
N GLU A 320 5.22 9.10 -11.76
CA GLU A 320 5.23 7.70 -11.28
C GLU A 320 4.30 6.80 -12.10
N MET A 321 3.09 7.26 -12.43
CA MET A 321 2.15 6.52 -13.28
C MET A 321 2.66 6.34 -14.71
N GLY A 322 3.32 7.36 -15.27
CA GLY A 322 3.98 7.27 -16.57
C GLY A 322 5.11 6.24 -16.58
N LEU A 323 5.98 6.27 -15.56
CA LEU A 323 7.07 5.31 -15.39
C LEU A 323 6.57 3.88 -15.24
N MET A 324 5.53 3.67 -14.42
CA MET A 324 4.90 2.38 -14.21
C MET A 324 4.28 1.85 -15.50
N SER A 325 3.51 2.70 -16.20
CA SER A 325 2.85 2.33 -17.46
C SER A 325 3.86 1.93 -18.52
N VAL A 326 4.91 2.73 -18.73
CA VAL A 326 5.99 2.39 -19.66
C VAL A 326 6.77 1.17 -19.20
N GLY A 327 7.13 1.10 -17.92
CA GLY A 327 7.95 0.03 -17.35
C GLY A 327 7.33 -1.34 -17.53
N TYR A 328 6.07 -1.51 -17.15
CA TYR A 328 5.41 -2.80 -17.29
C TYR A 328 4.97 -3.11 -18.73
N ARG A 329 4.40 -2.14 -19.47
CA ARG A 329 3.89 -2.41 -20.84
C ARG A 329 4.98 -2.75 -21.85
N THR A 330 6.20 -2.23 -21.64
CA THR A 330 7.34 -2.53 -22.50
C THR A 330 8.13 -3.77 -22.02
N GLY A 331 7.75 -4.37 -20.90
CA GLY A 331 8.49 -5.47 -20.27
C GLY A 331 9.82 -5.06 -19.63
N MET A 332 10.14 -3.76 -19.56
CA MET A 332 11.34 -3.26 -18.87
C MET A 332 11.30 -3.64 -17.38
N TRP A 333 10.15 -3.55 -16.73
CA TRP A 333 9.97 -3.96 -15.34
C TRP A 333 9.50 -5.41 -15.32
N LYS A 334 10.44 -6.32 -15.12
CA LYS A 334 10.15 -7.75 -15.00
C LYS A 334 9.34 -8.00 -13.74
N ILE A 335 8.32 -8.83 -13.90
CA ILE A 335 7.48 -9.36 -12.83
C ILE A 335 7.91 -10.81 -12.59
N HIS A 336 8.19 -11.16 -11.35
CA HIS A 336 8.62 -12.47 -10.90
C HIS A 336 7.40 -13.20 -10.30
N SER A 337 7.10 -14.39 -10.80
CA SER A 337 5.98 -15.23 -10.38
C SER A 337 6.27 -16.07 -9.15
#